data_AF-A0AAP7IGI2-F1
#
_entry.id   AF-A0AAP7IGI2-F1
#
_cell.length_a   1.000
_cell.length_b   1.000
_cell.length_c   1.000
_cell.angle_alpha   90.00
_cell.angle_beta   90.00
_cell.angle_gamma   90.00
#
_symmetry.space_group_name_H-M   'P 1'
#
loop_
_entity.id
_entity.type
_entity.pdbx_description
1 polymer ?
#
loop_
_entity_poly.entity_id
_entity_poly.type
_entity_poly.pdbx_seq_one_letter_code
_entity_poly.pdbx_strand_id
1 'polypeptide(L)'
;MMKQVEKQTVLTRKNKNYTSIFTTDFSDETLAKAIEVQEQIRQDGRYSVIKLKKSAVLDYIERYDVVNKIKEAKDADVGHQFEIAGCYFTRIEDMEHCYITLRDETAYEKGRLNEFGTFGQEDILIEMIFKHKTGNLMNF
;
A
#
# COMPACT_ATOMS: atom_id res chain seq x y z
N MET A 1 13.78 29.03 -20.29
CA MET A 1 13.03 28.34 -19.21
C MET A 1 12.28 27.17 -19.83
N MET A 2 12.75 25.94 -19.61
CA MET A 2 11.96 24.75 -19.97
C MET A 2 10.82 24.64 -18.93
N LYS A 3 9.56 24.66 -19.39
CA LYS A 3 8.43 24.29 -18.54
C LYS A 3 8.63 22.83 -18.14
N GLN A 4 8.90 22.57 -16.86
CA GLN A 4 8.80 21.23 -16.30
C GLN A 4 7.34 20.79 -16.51
N VAL A 5 7.12 19.80 -17.39
CA VAL A 5 5.82 19.16 -17.51
C VAL A 5 5.69 18.29 -16.26
N GLU A 6 4.82 18.69 -15.33
CA GLU A 6 4.51 17.87 -14.17
C GLU A 6 4.06 16.49 -14.63
N LYS A 7 4.78 15.46 -14.19
CA LYS A 7 4.46 14.07 -14.54
C LYS A 7 3.12 13.74 -13.89
N GLN A 8 2.11 13.49 -14.72
CA GLN A 8 0.79 13.12 -14.23
C GLN A 8 0.84 11.75 -13.55
N THR A 9 0.60 11.72 -12.24
CA THR A 9 0.71 10.50 -11.42
C THR A 9 -0.56 9.67 -11.37
N VAL A 10 -1.72 10.28 -11.65
CA VAL A 10 -3.04 9.64 -11.69
C VAL A 10 -3.66 9.79 -13.08
N LEU A 11 -3.99 8.68 -13.72
CA LEU A 11 -4.57 8.60 -15.06
C LEU A 11 -5.91 7.87 -15.04
N THR A 12 -6.94 8.39 -15.70
CA THR A 12 -8.24 7.71 -15.76
C THR A 12 -8.51 7.10 -17.13
N ARG A 13 -9.12 5.91 -17.18
CA ARG A 13 -9.63 5.27 -18.41
C ARG A 13 -11.07 4.82 -18.21
N LYS A 14 -11.98 5.29 -19.07
CA LYS A 14 -13.36 4.80 -19.09
C LYS A 14 -13.41 3.41 -19.73
N ASN A 15 -14.07 2.46 -19.07
CA ASN A 15 -14.40 1.14 -19.60
C ASN A 15 -15.93 1.00 -19.73
N LYS A 16 -16.40 -0.14 -20.25
CA LYS A 16 -17.83 -0.40 -20.50
C LYS A 16 -18.72 -0.19 -19.26
N ASN A 17 -18.26 -0.66 -18.09
CA ASN A 17 -19.07 -0.67 -16.86
C ASN A 17 -18.45 0.13 -15.69
N TYR A 18 -17.22 0.62 -15.83
CA TYR A 18 -16.49 1.29 -14.74
C TYR A 18 -15.35 2.16 -15.27
N THR A 19 -14.80 3.03 -14.44
CA THR A 19 -13.60 3.82 -14.73
C THR A 19 -12.39 3.25 -14.00
N SER A 20 -11.31 2.94 -14.72
CA SER A 20 -10.02 2.61 -14.11
C SER A 20 -9.28 3.89 -13.74
N ILE A 21 -8.77 3.98 -12.52
CA ILE A 21 -7.90 5.06 -12.04
C ILE A 21 -6.51 4.45 -11.85
N PHE A 22 -5.59 4.71 -12.77
CA PHE A 22 -4.23 4.19 -12.72
C PHE A 22 -3.31 5.14 -11.98
N THR A 23 -2.62 4.64 -10.96
CA THR A 23 -1.52 5.36 -10.33
C THR A 23 -0.20 4.91 -10.94
N THR A 24 0.67 5.87 -11.26
CA THR A 24 1.95 5.61 -11.96
C THR A 24 3.17 5.59 -11.03
N ASP A 25 2.96 5.90 -9.77
CA ASP A 25 3.86 5.82 -8.63
C ASP A 25 3.07 5.37 -7.39
N PHE A 26 3.75 4.78 -6.41
CA PHE A 26 3.17 4.43 -5.12
C PHE A 26 3.70 5.40 -4.07
N SER A 27 2.84 6.34 -3.68
CA SER A 27 3.09 7.40 -2.70
C SER A 27 1.77 7.80 -2.04
N ASP A 28 1.83 8.34 -0.83
CA ASP A 28 0.63 8.83 -0.12
C ASP A 28 -0.09 9.93 -0.91
N GLU A 29 0.66 10.85 -1.51
CA GLU A 29 0.11 11.93 -2.34
C GLU A 29 -0.64 11.40 -3.56
N THR A 30 -0.08 10.41 -4.26
CA THR A 30 -0.72 9.84 -5.44
C THR A 30 -1.96 9.00 -5.07
N LEU A 31 -1.91 8.27 -3.96
CA LEU A 31 -3.06 7.53 -3.46
C LEU A 31 -4.19 8.48 -3.03
N ALA A 32 -3.87 9.57 -2.33
CA ALA A 32 -4.85 10.59 -1.96
C ALA A 32 -5.53 11.20 -3.20
N LYS A 33 -4.75 11.59 -4.21
CA LYS A 33 -5.28 12.09 -5.50
C LYS A 33 -6.16 11.05 -6.20
N ALA A 34 -5.79 9.77 -6.16
CA ALA A 34 -6.59 8.70 -6.76
C ALA A 34 -7.93 8.51 -6.04
N ILE A 35 -7.95 8.61 -4.71
CA ILE A 35 -9.17 8.56 -3.88
C ILE A 35 -10.07 9.76 -4.18
N GLU A 36 -9.51 10.97 -4.28
CA GLU A 36 -10.28 12.16 -4.66
C GLU A 36 -10.97 11.99 -6.03
N VAL A 37 -10.23 11.48 -7.02
CA VAL A 37 -10.79 11.17 -8.35
C VAL A 37 -11.87 10.09 -8.26
N GLN A 38 -11.69 9.07 -7.42
CA GLN A 38 -12.67 8.02 -7.19
C GLN A 38 -13.97 8.58 -6.60
N GLU A 39 -13.86 9.47 -5.62
CA GLU A 39 -15.01 10.14 -4.99
C GLU A 39 -15.78 11.02 -5.99
N GLN A 40 -15.08 11.76 -6.85
CA GLN A 40 -15.71 12.52 -7.93
C GLN A 40 -16.48 11.61 -8.89
N ILE A 41 -15.89 10.49 -9.32
CA ILE A 41 -16.55 9.54 -10.22
C ILE A 41 -17.77 8.89 -9.54
N ARG A 42 -17.68 8.63 -8.23
CA ARG A 42 -18.78 8.09 -7.43
C ARG A 42 -19.95 9.07 -7.33
N GLN A 43 -19.68 10.36 -7.14
CA GLN A 43 -20.71 11.42 -7.15
C GLN A 43 -21.46 11.49 -8.48
N ASP A 44 -20.79 11.16 -9.59
CA ASP A 44 -21.40 11.05 -10.93
C ASP A 44 -22.20 9.73 -11.14
N GLY A 45 -22.36 8.89 -10.10
CA GLY A 45 -23.11 7.63 -10.17
C GLY A 45 -22.40 6.51 -10.95
N ARG A 46 -21.08 6.61 -11.16
CA ARG A 46 -20.29 5.64 -11.93
C ARG A 46 -19.41 4.80 -11.01
N TYR A 47 -19.24 3.53 -11.36
CA TYR A 47 -18.28 2.65 -10.68
C TYR A 47 -16.85 2.99 -11.09
N SER A 48 -15.90 2.84 -10.17
CA SER A 48 -14.48 3.02 -10.44
C SER A 48 -13.60 2.13 -9.57
N VAL A 49 -12.43 1.78 -10.12
CA VAL A 49 -11.42 0.95 -9.46
C VAL A 49 -10.07 1.63 -9.58
N ILE A 50 -9.37 1.78 -8.46
CA ILE A 50 -7.98 2.25 -8.42
C ILE A 50 -7.05 1.06 -8.71
N LYS A 51 -6.08 1.24 -9.61
CA LYS A 51 -5.12 0.22 -10.02
C LYS A 51 -3.70 0.77 -9.95
N LEU A 52 -2.84 0.11 -9.19
CA LEU A 52 -1.41 0.41 -9.21
C LEU A 52 -0.77 -0.13 -10.50
N LYS A 53 0.09 0.65 -11.15
CA LYS A 53 0.95 0.09 -12.20
C LYS A 53 2.01 -0.81 -11.58
N LYS A 54 2.28 -1.97 -12.18
CA LYS A 54 3.35 -2.88 -11.74
C LYS A 54 4.71 -2.16 -11.61
N SER A 55 5.04 -1.26 -12.53
CA SER A 55 6.28 -0.47 -12.45
C SER A 55 6.34 0.45 -11.23
N ALA A 56 5.19 0.97 -10.77
CA ALA A 56 5.11 1.80 -9.57
C ALA A 56 5.37 0.98 -8.30
N VAL A 57 4.87 -0.26 -8.28
CA VAL A 57 5.08 -1.22 -7.20
C VAL A 57 6.55 -1.63 -7.11
N LEU A 58 7.16 -1.99 -8.24
CA LEU A 58 8.57 -2.37 -8.30
C LEU A 58 9.49 -1.22 -7.90
N ASP A 59 9.25 -0.02 -8.43
CA ASP A 59 10.00 1.19 -8.05
C ASP A 59 9.92 1.44 -6.54
N TYR A 60 8.75 1.23 -5.94
CA TYR A 60 8.57 1.38 -4.51
C TYR A 60 9.35 0.33 -3.71
N ILE A 61 9.26 -0.94 -4.08
CA ILE A 61 9.97 -2.05 -3.43
C ILE A 61 11.49 -1.77 -3.43
N GLU A 62 12.01 -1.32 -4.56
CA GLU A 62 13.43 -0.98 -4.73
C GLU A 62 13.80 0.28 -3.93
N ARG A 63 13.06 1.38 -4.08
CA ARG A 63 13.34 2.67 -3.44
C ARG A 63 13.31 2.62 -1.91
N TYR A 64 12.45 1.80 -1.33
CA TYR A 64 12.30 1.70 0.13
C TYR A 64 13.01 0.49 0.74
N ASP A 65 13.75 -0.27 -0.09
CA ASP A 65 14.47 -1.48 0.27
C ASP A 65 13.65 -2.47 1.11
N VAL A 66 12.42 -2.69 0.64
CA VAL A 66 11.40 -3.46 1.37
C VAL A 66 11.90 -4.89 1.67
N VAL A 67 12.59 -5.49 0.70
CA VAL A 67 13.08 -6.88 0.81
C VAL A 67 14.11 -7.01 1.92
N ASN A 68 15.08 -6.11 2.01
CA ASN A 68 16.11 -6.20 3.04
C ASN A 68 15.55 -5.87 4.42
N LYS A 69 14.69 -4.84 4.54
CA LYS A 69 14.02 -4.54 5.81
C LYS A 69 13.24 -5.73 6.38
N ILE A 70 12.55 -6.47 5.51
CA ILE A 70 11.86 -7.71 5.91
C ILE A 70 12.86 -8.77 6.37
N LYS A 71 13.97 -8.97 5.65
CA LYS A 71 15.01 -9.93 6.06
C LYS A 71 15.62 -9.55 7.40
N GLU A 72 16.01 -8.29 7.57
CA GLU A 72 16.55 -7.77 8.83
C GLU A 72 15.58 -8.00 9.99
N ALA A 73 14.30 -7.72 9.80
CA ALA A 73 13.29 -7.98 10.82
C ALA A 73 13.08 -9.48 11.11
N LYS A 74 13.28 -10.38 10.14
CA LYS A 74 13.26 -11.84 10.35
C LYS A 74 14.46 -12.37 11.13
N ASP A 75 15.55 -11.62 11.14
CA ASP A 75 16.79 -12.02 11.83
C ASP A 75 17.00 -11.24 13.14
N ALA A 76 16.26 -10.14 13.36
CA ALA A 76 16.37 -9.26 14.52
C ALA A 76 15.69 -9.81 15.79
N ASP A 77 15.98 -9.23 16.95
CA ASP A 77 15.31 -9.58 18.20
C ASP A 77 13.81 -9.24 18.19
N VAL A 78 13.04 -9.95 19.00
CA VAL A 78 11.61 -9.66 19.23
C VAL A 78 11.43 -8.20 19.66
N GLY A 79 10.45 -7.52 19.08
CA GLY A 79 10.21 -6.10 19.28
C GLY A 79 10.93 -5.19 18.27
N HIS A 80 11.77 -5.73 17.38
CA HIS A 80 12.31 -4.93 16.27
C HIS A 80 11.19 -4.34 15.41
N GLN A 81 11.32 -3.06 15.06
CA GLN A 81 10.31 -2.32 14.33
C GLN A 81 10.91 -1.55 13.15
N PHE A 82 10.22 -1.57 12.01
CA PHE A 82 10.54 -0.74 10.84
C PHE A 82 9.25 -0.21 10.20
N GLU A 83 9.37 0.83 9.37
CA GLU A 83 8.23 1.46 8.70
C GLU A 83 8.31 1.31 7.17
N ILE A 84 7.17 1.03 6.54
CA ILE A 84 6.94 1.04 5.10
C ILE A 84 5.61 1.77 4.82
N ALA A 85 5.68 2.93 4.16
CA ALA A 85 4.52 3.75 3.78
C ALA A 85 3.57 4.12 4.94
N GLY A 86 4.08 4.52 6.10
CA GLY A 86 3.26 4.85 7.27
C GLY A 86 2.67 3.63 7.98
N CYS A 87 2.98 2.41 7.52
CA CYS A 87 2.68 1.18 8.23
C CYS A 87 3.93 0.74 9.00
N TYR A 88 3.79 0.49 10.29
CA TYR A 88 4.87 -0.10 11.08
C TYR A 88 4.80 -1.61 11.01
N PHE A 89 5.95 -2.25 11.10
CA PHE A 89 6.13 -3.69 11.07
C PHE A 89 6.93 -4.02 12.30
N THR A 90 6.36 -4.81 13.20
CA THR A 90 7.02 -5.22 14.43
C THR A 90 7.21 -6.73 14.41
N ARG A 91 8.43 -7.20 14.67
CA ARG A 91 8.66 -8.62 14.94
C ARG A 91 8.01 -8.97 16.27
N ILE A 92 7.07 -9.89 16.24
CA ILE A 92 6.49 -10.51 17.43
C ILE A 92 6.79 -12.01 17.41
N GLU A 93 6.84 -12.61 18.59
CA GLU A 93 6.97 -14.05 18.74
C GLU A 93 5.70 -14.60 19.38
N ASP A 94 5.07 -15.57 18.71
CA ASP A 94 4.09 -16.48 19.31
C ASP A 94 4.76 -17.87 19.42
N MET A 95 4.36 -18.67 20.41
CA MET A 95 5.02 -19.89 20.87
C MET A 95 5.30 -20.97 19.80
N GLU A 96 4.77 -20.84 18.58
CA GLU A 96 5.02 -21.77 17.46
C GLU A 96 5.56 -21.13 16.18
N HIS A 97 5.47 -19.80 16.00
CA HIS A 97 5.71 -19.15 14.71
C HIS A 97 6.23 -17.71 14.84
N CYS A 98 7.33 -17.39 14.14
CA CYS A 98 7.83 -16.03 14.02
C CYS A 98 7.03 -15.28 12.95
N TYR A 99 6.14 -14.39 13.37
CA TYR A 99 5.35 -13.53 12.48
C TYR A 99 5.97 -12.12 12.42
N ILE A 100 6.34 -11.66 11.22
CA ILE A 100 6.41 -10.22 10.99
C ILE A 100 4.95 -9.78 10.92
N THR A 101 4.43 -9.21 12.00
CA THR A 101 3.11 -8.59 11.98
C THR A 101 3.26 -7.13 11.59
N LEU A 102 2.54 -6.75 10.52
CA LEU A 102 2.28 -5.35 10.22
C LEU A 102 1.47 -4.81 11.40
N ARG A 103 1.97 -3.82 12.12
CA ARG A 103 1.26 -3.15 13.19
C ARG A 103 0.83 -1.79 12.67
N ASP A 104 -0.45 -1.69 12.33
CA ASP A 104 -1.07 -0.39 12.16
C ASP A 104 -1.13 0.30 13.54
N GLU A 105 -0.21 1.21 13.81
CA GLU A 105 -0.10 1.90 15.10
C GLU A 105 -1.37 2.68 15.44
N THR A 106 -2.05 3.25 14.45
CA THR A 106 -3.35 3.93 14.60
C THR A 106 -4.48 3.01 15.07
N ALA A 107 -4.41 1.71 14.75
CA ALA A 107 -5.33 0.69 15.25
C ALA A 107 -4.88 0.13 16.60
N TYR A 108 -3.57 0.00 16.82
CA TYR A 108 -3.00 -0.44 18.09
C TYR A 108 -3.28 0.53 19.24
N GLU A 109 -3.15 1.84 19.01
CA GLU A 109 -3.53 2.88 19.99
C GLU A 109 -4.99 2.74 20.44
N LYS A 110 -5.83 2.13 19.61
CA LYS A 110 -7.25 1.83 19.87
C LYS A 110 -7.48 0.41 20.40
N GLY A 111 -6.42 -0.29 20.82
CA GLY A 111 -6.47 -1.63 21.39
C GLY A 111 -6.79 -2.75 20.39
N ARG A 112 -6.65 -2.51 19.07
CA ARG A 112 -6.93 -3.51 18.03
C ARG A 112 -5.62 -4.01 17.43
N LEU A 113 -5.32 -5.28 17.67
CA LEU A 113 -4.33 -6.03 16.89
C LEU A 113 -5.06 -6.60 15.68
N ASN A 114 -4.78 -6.05 14.51
CA ASN A 114 -5.14 -6.74 13.28
C ASN A 114 -4.00 -7.72 13.01
N GLU A 115 -4.31 -9.02 12.98
CA GLU A 115 -3.36 -10.03 12.51
C GLU A 115 -3.18 -9.85 11.01
N PHE A 116 -1.99 -9.40 10.62
CA PHE A 116 -1.58 -9.36 9.23
C PHE A 116 -0.68 -10.58 9.04
N GLY A 117 -1.17 -11.56 8.27
CA GLY A 117 -0.61 -12.91 8.21
C GLY A 117 0.86 -13.01 7.76
N THR A 118 1.37 -14.23 7.74
CA THR A 118 2.76 -14.57 7.39
C THR A 118 3.13 -14.06 5.99
N PHE A 119 4.01 -13.06 5.91
CA PHE A 119 4.47 -12.50 4.63
C PHE A 119 5.33 -13.50 3.85
N GLY A 120 4.72 -14.12 2.83
CA GLY A 120 5.41 -14.99 1.87
C GLY A 120 5.73 -14.33 0.53
N GLN A 121 5.04 -13.26 0.12
CA GLN A 121 5.15 -12.68 -1.22
C GLN A 121 4.98 -11.15 -1.21
N GLU A 122 5.86 -10.43 -1.91
CA GLU A 122 5.89 -8.95 -2.00
C GLU A 122 4.57 -8.35 -2.48
N ASP A 123 3.86 -9.03 -3.38
CA ASP A 123 2.56 -8.61 -3.91
C ASP A 123 1.49 -8.52 -2.81
N ILE A 124 1.52 -9.44 -1.82
CA ILE A 124 0.59 -9.47 -0.69
C ILE A 124 0.81 -8.27 0.23
N LEU A 125 2.08 -7.94 0.51
CA LEU A 125 2.45 -6.78 1.32
C LEU A 125 1.93 -5.48 0.70
N ILE A 126 2.15 -5.31 -0.60
CA ILE A 126 1.70 -4.12 -1.33
C ILE A 126 0.17 -4.04 -1.37
N GLU A 127 -0.52 -5.18 -1.54
CA GLU A 127 -1.98 -5.23 -1.45
C GLU A 127 -2.51 -4.78 -0.10
N MET A 128 -1.84 -5.18 0.98
CA MET A 128 -2.25 -4.84 2.34
C MET A 128 -2.01 -3.36 2.65
N ILE A 129 -0.86 -2.81 2.26
CA ILE A 129 -0.58 -1.36 2.38
C ILE A 129 -1.61 -0.57 1.57
N PHE A 130 -1.88 -1.00 0.34
CA PHE A 130 -2.89 -0.37 -0.51
C PHE A 130 -4.28 -0.42 0.11
N LYS A 131 -4.70 -1.57 0.63
CA LYS A 131 -5.99 -1.71 1.31
C LYS A 131 -6.08 -0.86 2.55
N HIS A 132 -5.03 -0.78 3.35
CA HIS A 132 -5.00 0.09 4.52
C HIS A 132 -5.17 1.57 4.14
N LYS A 133 -4.43 2.04 3.12
CA LYS A 133 -4.48 3.44 2.68
C LYS A 133 -5.76 3.83 1.96
N THR A 134 -6.34 2.91 1.19
CA THR A 134 -7.50 3.21 0.31
C THR A 134 -8.82 2.64 0.79
N GLY A 135 -8.80 1.73 1.76
CA GLY A 135 -9.96 0.93 2.16
C GLY A 135 -10.38 -0.16 1.16
N ASN A 136 -9.68 -0.31 0.02
CA ASN A 136 -10.06 -1.17 -1.10
C ASN A 136 -8.99 -2.23 -1.43
N LEU A 137 -9.38 -3.40 -1.93
CA LEU A 137 -8.43 -4.39 -2.46
C LEU A 137 -7.88 -3.94 -3.83
N MET A 138 -6.61 -4.25 -4.13
CA MET A 138 -6.00 -3.89 -5.44
C MET A 138 -6.62 -4.66 -6.61
N ASN A 139 -7.04 -5.89 -6.36
CA ASN A 139 -7.62 -6.77 -7.36
C ASN A 139 -9.01 -7.23 -6.87
N PHE A 140 -10.01 -7.07 -7.74
CA PHE A 140 -11.26 -7.84 -7.69
C PHE A 140 -11.15 -8.96 -8.73
#